data_AF-A0A1J3HTC3-F1
#
_entry.id   AF-A0A1J3HTC3-F1
#
_cell.length_a   1.000
_cell.length_b   1.000
_cell.length_c   1.000
_cell.angle_alpha   90.00
_cell.angle_beta   90.00
_cell.angle_gamma   90.00
#
_symmetry.space_group_name_H-M   'P 1'
#
loop_
_entity.id
_entity.type
_entity.pdbx_description
1 polymer ?
#
loop_
_entity_poly.entity_id
_entity_poly.type
_entity_poly.pdbx_seq_one_letter_code
_entity_poly.pdbx_strand_id
1 'polypeptide(L)'
;AKQYQSQSGGLVMSSEWSANSVRKAFLSFFMEKGHTLCPSSPLIPEDSTAFFTSNGINQHFKSIILGKVDPENDLRRACSSQKCIDIGESHEDIEKVGSLYHPHTFFELLGNWSFGDYFKKEAIEWAWELLT
;
A
#
# COMPACT_ATOMS: atom_id res chain seq x y z
N ALA A 1 -3.65 16.67 46.21
CA ALA A 1 -2.58 15.81 46.74
C ALA A 1 -3.15 14.42 47.03
N LYS A 2 -2.74 13.43 46.22
CA LYS A 2 -2.44 12.06 46.64
C LYS A 2 -1.78 11.39 45.44
N GLN A 3 -0.45 11.36 45.52
CA GLN A 3 0.41 10.58 44.64
C GLN A 3 0.08 9.09 44.84
N TYR A 4 -0.08 8.36 43.75
CA TYR A 4 0.07 6.92 43.74
C TYR A 4 1.39 6.61 43.03
N GLN A 5 2.38 6.19 43.81
CA GLN A 5 3.48 5.37 43.32
C GLN A 5 3.56 4.14 44.22
N SER A 6 3.52 2.96 43.63
CA SER A 6 4.23 1.77 44.13
C SER A 6 4.55 0.83 42.97
N GLN A 7 5.73 0.23 43.06
CA GLN A 7 6.60 -0.27 41.99
C GLN A 7 6.24 -1.63 41.37
N SER A 8 6.98 -1.91 40.30
CA SER A 8 7.57 -3.20 39.88
C SER A 8 6.68 -4.24 39.19
N GLY A 9 6.82 -4.29 37.87
CA GLY A 9 6.59 -5.44 37.00
C GLY A 9 7.07 -5.02 35.61
N GLY A 10 8.11 -5.67 35.10
CA GLY A 10 8.76 -5.27 33.84
C GLY A 10 7.72 -5.05 32.74
N LEU A 11 7.65 -3.82 32.22
CA LEU A 11 6.84 -3.52 31.06
C LEU A 11 7.55 -4.21 29.89
N VAL A 12 7.04 -5.37 29.47
CA VAL A 12 7.38 -5.91 28.16
C VAL A 12 6.90 -4.84 27.18
N MET A 13 7.84 -4.04 26.66
CA MET A 13 7.59 -3.16 25.55
C MET A 13 7.30 -4.07 24.36
N SER A 14 6.05 -4.43 24.13
CA SER A 14 5.64 -4.76 22.77
C SER A 14 6.00 -3.52 21.97
N SER A 15 6.94 -3.62 21.04
CA SER A 15 7.18 -2.54 20.09
C SER A 15 5.90 -2.40 19.28
N GLU A 16 5.01 -1.49 19.69
CA GLU A 16 3.82 -1.19 18.92
C GLU A 16 4.30 -0.61 17.59
N TRP A 17 4.03 -1.37 16.52
CA TRP A 17 4.35 -0.93 15.17
C TRP A 17 3.37 0.18 14.79
N SER A 18 3.86 1.43 14.76
CA SER A 18 3.06 2.53 14.21
C SER A 18 2.77 2.28 12.72
N ALA A 19 1.67 2.82 12.20
CA ALA A 19 1.36 2.75 10.76
C ALA A 19 2.52 3.29 9.89
N ASN A 20 3.22 4.31 10.39
CA ASN A 20 4.43 4.85 9.74
C ASN A 20 5.58 3.84 9.72
N SER A 21 5.77 3.09 10.82
CA SER A 21 6.77 2.04 10.91
C SER A 21 6.47 0.90 9.93
N VAL A 22 5.20 0.47 9.85
CA VAL A 22 4.75 -0.58 8.92
C VAL A 22 4.99 -0.16 7.47
N ARG A 23 4.54 1.05 7.08
CA ARG A 23 4.77 1.60 5.74
C ARG A 23 6.26 1.64 5.41
N LYS A 24 7.08 2.14 6.34
CA LYS A 24 8.53 2.25 6.12
C LYS A 24 9.16 0.87 5.94
N ALA A 25 8.83 -0.10 6.79
CA ALA A 25 9.38 -1.44 6.68
C ALA A 25 9.00 -2.14 5.37
N PHE A 26 7.73 -2.05 4.95
CA PHE A 26 7.29 -2.58 3.66
C PHE A 26 8.10 -2.00 2.49
N LEU A 27 8.20 -0.65 2.43
CA LEU A 27 8.90 0.01 1.33
C LEU A 27 10.40 -0.30 1.37
N SER A 28 11.03 -0.27 2.54
CA SER A 28 12.44 -0.62 2.70
C SER A 28 12.74 -2.05 2.27
N PHE A 29 11.90 -3.02 2.68
CA PHE A 29 12.05 -4.42 2.30
C PHE A 29 12.07 -4.60 0.77
N PHE A 30 11.11 -4.02 0.05
CA PHE A 30 11.07 -4.16 -1.40
C PHE A 30 12.16 -3.34 -2.11
N MET A 31 12.58 -2.19 -1.56
CA MET A 31 13.76 -1.49 -2.06
C MET A 31 15.03 -2.36 -1.98
N GLU A 32 15.19 -3.14 -0.91
CA GLU A 32 16.30 -4.10 -0.78
C GLU A 32 16.21 -5.26 -1.77
N LYS A 33 15.00 -5.64 -2.22
CA LYS A 33 14.78 -6.60 -3.33
C LYS A 33 14.93 -5.97 -4.73
N GLY A 34 15.36 -4.71 -4.81
CA GLY A 34 15.64 -4.02 -6.06
C GLY A 34 14.42 -3.33 -6.69
N HIS A 35 13.34 -3.12 -5.95
CA HIS A 35 12.20 -2.33 -6.43
C HIS A 35 12.48 -0.85 -6.33
N THR A 36 12.10 -0.10 -7.36
CA THR A 36 12.13 1.37 -7.33
C THR A 36 10.97 1.88 -6.48
N LEU A 37 11.23 2.76 -5.52
CA LEU A 37 10.17 3.44 -4.79
C LEU A 37 9.48 4.45 -5.71
N CYS A 38 8.21 4.21 -6.01
CA CYS A 38 7.38 5.11 -6.82
C CYS A 38 6.44 5.93 -5.92
N PRO A 39 6.30 7.23 -6.15
CA PRO A 39 5.35 8.04 -5.40
C PRO A 39 3.91 7.61 -5.69
N SER A 40 3.04 7.82 -4.70
CA SER A 40 1.60 7.66 -4.87
C SER A 40 1.09 8.60 -5.98
N SER A 41 0.33 8.03 -6.91
CA SER A 41 -0.39 8.78 -7.94
C SER A 41 -1.53 9.62 -7.32
N PRO A 42 -1.99 10.67 -8.00
CA PRO A 42 -3.14 11.46 -7.58
C PRO A 42 -4.38 10.60 -7.36
N LEU A 43 -5.26 11.04 -6.45
CA LEU A 43 -6.52 10.34 -6.18
C LEU A 43 -7.48 10.39 -7.37
N ILE A 44 -7.48 11.52 -8.08
CA ILE A 44 -8.28 11.72 -9.29
C ILE A 44 -7.46 11.22 -10.48
N PRO A 45 -7.96 10.22 -11.22
CA PRO A 45 -7.26 9.74 -12.41
C PRO A 45 -7.38 10.68 -13.59
N GLU A 46 -6.34 10.69 -14.43
CA GLU A 46 -6.34 11.46 -15.68
C GLU A 46 -7.27 10.86 -16.74
N ASP A 47 -7.55 9.55 -16.66
CA ASP A 47 -8.49 8.88 -17.55
C ASP A 47 -9.93 8.91 -17.02
N SER A 48 -10.90 9.05 -17.92
CA SER A 48 -12.31 9.29 -17.59
C SER A 48 -13.08 8.05 -17.13
N THR A 49 -12.39 6.95 -16.84
CA THR A 49 -13.04 5.64 -16.61
C THR A 49 -13.38 5.37 -15.15
N ALA A 50 -12.77 6.11 -14.22
CA ALA A 50 -13.05 6.03 -12.80
C ALA A 50 -13.05 7.42 -12.17
N PHE A 51 -13.87 7.64 -11.13
CA PHE A 51 -13.88 8.91 -10.39
C PHE A 51 -12.68 9.04 -9.44
N PHE A 52 -12.23 7.91 -8.86
CA PHE A 52 -11.12 7.87 -7.92
C PHE A 52 -10.23 6.63 -8.14
N THR A 53 -8.99 6.73 -7.69
CA THR A 53 -8.06 5.60 -7.62
C THR A 53 -8.49 4.69 -6.46
N SER A 54 -9.16 3.58 -6.77
CA SER A 54 -9.61 2.59 -5.78
C SER A 54 -8.70 1.38 -5.64
N ASN A 55 -7.91 1.07 -6.68
CA ASN A 55 -6.97 -0.02 -6.68
C ASN A 55 -5.55 0.48 -6.40
N GLY A 56 -4.71 -0.43 -5.88
CA GLY A 56 -3.34 -0.11 -5.48
C GLY A 56 -2.41 0.20 -6.63
N ILE A 57 -2.84 0.01 -7.87
CA ILE A 57 -2.00 0.20 -9.05
C ILE A 57 -1.87 1.70 -9.30
N ASN A 58 -0.65 2.23 -9.16
CA ASN A 58 -0.36 3.60 -9.57
C ASN A 58 -0.77 3.80 -11.04
N GLN A 59 -1.38 4.94 -11.37
CA GLN A 59 -1.89 5.21 -12.72
C GLN A 59 -0.79 5.13 -13.79
N HIS A 60 0.44 5.54 -13.45
CA HIS A 60 1.58 5.44 -14.35
C HIS A 60 2.00 3.99 -14.66
N PHE A 61 1.64 3.01 -13.82
CA PHE A 61 1.87 1.59 -14.10
C PHE A 61 0.88 1.04 -15.14
N LYS A 62 -0.31 1.65 -15.29
CA LYS A 62 -1.31 1.19 -16.27
C LYS A 62 -0.75 1.22 -17.68
N SER A 63 -0.03 2.28 -18.05
CA SER A 63 0.63 2.38 -19.36
C SER A 63 1.73 1.33 -19.53
N ILE A 64 2.47 0.98 -18.47
CA ILE A 64 3.51 -0.05 -18.51
C ILE A 64 2.89 -1.43 -18.74
N ILE A 65 1.86 -1.77 -17.97
CA ILE A 65 1.14 -3.05 -18.06
C ILE A 65 0.48 -3.21 -19.43
N LEU A 66 -0.05 -2.13 -20.02
CA LEU A 66 -0.65 -2.14 -21.35
C LEU A 66 0.36 -2.06 -22.49
N GLY A 67 1.67 -2.02 -22.21
CA GLY A 67 2.72 -1.94 -23.23
C GLY A 67 2.71 -0.62 -24.02
N LYS A 68 2.19 0.46 -23.42
CA LYS A 68 2.07 1.80 -24.04
C LYS A 68 3.22 2.75 -23.69
N VAL A 69 4.16 2.32 -22.85
CA VAL A 69 5.34 3.11 -22.49
C VAL A 69 6.45 2.95 -23.51
N ASP A 70 7.35 3.94 -23.53
CA ASP A 70 8.58 3.91 -24.31
C ASP A 70 9.36 2.60 -24.03
N PRO A 71 9.87 1.90 -25.07
CA PRO A 71 10.79 0.78 -24.91
C PRO A 71 12.02 1.08 -24.02
N GLU A 72 12.41 2.36 -23.90
CA GLU A 72 13.51 2.82 -23.03
C GLU A 72 13.11 2.95 -21.54
N ASN A 73 11.85 2.68 -21.18
CA ASN A 73 11.46 2.66 -19.78
C ASN A 73 12.07 1.44 -19.05
N ASP A 74 13.14 1.69 -18.32
CA ASP A 74 13.87 0.68 -17.54
C ASP A 74 13.20 0.26 -16.23
N LEU A 75 11.98 0.73 -15.94
CA LEU A 75 11.27 0.34 -14.72
C LEU A 75 10.81 -1.13 -14.78
N ARG A 76 11.63 -2.02 -14.24
CA ARG A 76 11.34 -3.47 -14.13
C ARG A 76 10.64 -3.89 -12.84
N ARG A 77 10.87 -3.16 -11.76
CA ARG A 77 10.34 -3.43 -10.42
C ARG A 77 9.96 -2.14 -9.73
N ALA A 78 8.80 -2.10 -9.07
CA ALA A 78 8.35 -0.93 -8.33
C ALA A 78 7.67 -1.27 -7.01
N CYS A 79 7.78 -0.39 -6.02
CA CYS A 79 6.99 -0.46 -4.78
C CYS A 79 6.43 0.92 -4.42
N SER A 80 5.29 0.97 -3.74
CA SER A 80 4.62 2.23 -3.37
C SER A 80 3.64 2.05 -2.21
N SER A 81 3.27 3.19 -1.62
CA SER A 81 2.11 3.33 -0.72
C SER A 81 1.09 4.21 -1.42
N GLN A 82 0.14 3.60 -2.14
CA GLN A 82 -0.86 4.33 -2.91
C GLN A 82 -2.02 4.75 -2.02
N LYS A 83 -2.36 6.04 -2.06
CA LYS A 83 -3.59 6.55 -1.46
C LYS A 83 -4.79 6.14 -2.32
N CYS A 84 -5.75 5.47 -1.72
CA CYS A 84 -6.94 4.96 -2.40
C CYS A 84 -8.20 5.57 -1.81
N ILE A 85 -9.19 5.81 -2.67
CA ILE A 85 -10.57 6.07 -2.25
C ILE A 85 -11.45 4.98 -2.85
N ASP A 86 -12.17 4.28 -1.98
CA ASP A 86 -13.23 3.36 -2.38
C ASP A 86 -14.56 3.90 -1.85
N ILE A 87 -15.45 4.24 -2.78
CA ILE A 87 -16.80 4.75 -2.50
C ILE A 87 -17.89 3.74 -2.91
N GLY A 88 -17.49 2.50 -3.24
CA GLY A 88 -18.39 1.49 -3.78
C GLY A 88 -18.85 1.79 -5.21
N GLU A 89 -19.59 0.85 -5.80
CA GLU A 89 -20.14 0.98 -7.16
C GLU A 89 -21.41 1.85 -7.20
N SER A 90 -22.00 2.16 -6.04
CA SER A 90 -23.24 2.94 -5.92
C SER A 90 -23.15 4.00 -4.82
N HIS A 91 -23.89 5.10 -4.98
CA HIS A 91 -23.99 6.16 -3.96
C HIS A 91 -24.48 5.68 -2.59
N GLU A 92 -25.02 4.46 -2.48
CA GLU A 92 -25.55 3.87 -1.25
C GLU A 92 -24.44 3.30 -0.33
N ASP A 93 -23.23 3.11 -0.84
CA ASP A 93 -22.13 2.50 -0.08
C ASP A 93 -21.46 3.50 0.86
N ILE A 94 -21.44 4.80 0.52
CA ILE A 94 -20.87 5.83 1.39
C ILE A 94 -21.64 5.97 2.72
N GLU A 95 -22.95 5.67 2.73
CA GLU A 95 -23.78 5.74 3.93
C GLU A 95 -23.48 4.59 4.92
N LYS A 96 -22.82 3.53 4.46
CA LYS A 96 -22.48 2.35 5.28
C LYS A 96 -21.10 2.45 5.92
N VAL A 97 -20.32 3.47 5.57
CA VAL A 97 -18.97 3.72 6.12
C VAL A 97 -19.02 3.81 7.65
N GLY A 98 -18.20 3.02 8.32
CA GLY A 98 -18.18 2.92 9.78
C GLY A 98 -19.01 1.76 10.36
N SER A 99 -19.71 1.00 9.51
CA SER A 99 -20.25 -0.31 9.89
C SER A 99 -19.15 -1.38 9.84
N LEU A 100 -19.31 -2.46 10.63
CA LEU A 100 -18.39 -3.60 10.65
C LEU A 100 -18.13 -4.23 9.26
N TYR A 101 -19.08 -4.06 8.34
CA TYR A 101 -19.09 -4.67 7.01
C TYR A 101 -18.68 -3.71 5.89
N HIS A 102 -18.40 -2.45 6.18
CA HIS A 102 -18.01 -1.48 5.16
C HIS A 102 -16.58 -0.97 5.42
N PRO A 103 -15.62 -1.34 4.56
CA PRO A 103 -14.22 -0.94 4.73
C PRO A 103 -14.04 0.58 4.61
N HIS A 104 -12.88 1.06 5.00
CA HIS A 104 -12.53 2.47 5.00
C HIS A 104 -12.74 3.13 3.62
N THR A 105 -13.32 4.33 3.60
CA THR A 105 -13.47 5.12 2.36
C THR A 105 -12.14 5.58 1.80
N PHE A 106 -11.19 5.91 2.68
CA PHE A 106 -9.83 6.30 2.32
C PHE A 106 -8.84 5.39 3.04
N PHE A 107 -7.89 4.82 2.30
CA PHE A 107 -6.86 3.94 2.84
C PHE A 107 -5.57 4.05 2.04
N GLU A 108 -4.49 3.49 2.59
CA GLU A 108 -3.25 3.30 1.87
C GLU A 108 -3.09 1.83 1.50
N LEU A 109 -2.76 1.59 0.23
CA LEU A 109 -2.44 0.27 -0.29
C LEU A 109 -0.93 0.17 -0.54
N LEU A 110 -0.29 -0.71 0.22
CA LEU A 110 1.12 -1.06 0.06
C LEU A 110 1.26 -2.14 -1.01
N GLY A 111 1.99 -1.85 -2.08
CA GLY A 111 2.11 -2.76 -3.23
C GLY A 111 3.52 -2.88 -3.76
N ASN A 112 3.79 -4.04 -4.38
CA ASN A 112 5.00 -4.33 -5.15
C ASN A 112 4.61 -4.85 -6.54
N TRP A 113 5.31 -4.39 -7.58
CA TRP A 113 5.03 -4.70 -8.98
C TRP A 113 6.28 -5.20 -9.70
N SER A 114 6.04 -6.14 -10.61
CA SER A 114 7.00 -6.65 -11.59
C SER A 114 6.53 -6.32 -13.00
N PHE A 115 7.42 -5.74 -13.80
CA PHE A 115 7.17 -5.42 -15.21
C PHE A 115 8.12 -6.25 -16.08
N GLY A 116 7.71 -7.50 -16.33
CA GLY A 116 8.47 -8.44 -17.15
C GLY A 116 9.77 -8.91 -16.52
N ASP A 117 9.83 -9.00 -15.19
CA ASP A 117 11.01 -9.44 -14.44
C ASP A 117 10.71 -10.70 -13.60
N TYR A 118 10.24 -10.58 -12.35
CA TYR A 118 9.83 -11.73 -11.52
C TYR A 118 8.34 -12.07 -11.68
N PHE A 119 7.91 -13.26 -11.24
CA PHE A 119 6.51 -13.67 -11.35
C PHE A 119 6.02 -14.35 -10.06
N LYS A 120 5.25 -15.43 -10.16
CA LYS A 120 4.55 -16.06 -9.03
C LYS A 120 5.48 -16.51 -7.91
N LYS A 121 6.64 -17.09 -8.25
CA LYS A 121 7.53 -17.71 -7.27
C LYS A 121 8.08 -16.65 -6.31
N GLU A 122 8.76 -15.64 -6.86
CA GLU A 122 9.39 -14.58 -6.07
C GLU A 122 8.34 -13.71 -5.37
N ALA A 123 7.18 -13.47 -6.01
CA ALA A 123 6.09 -12.73 -5.39
C ALA A 123 5.58 -13.41 -4.11
N ILE A 124 5.42 -14.73 -4.13
CA ILE A 124 4.98 -15.51 -2.96
C ILE A 124 6.09 -15.58 -1.91
N GLU A 125 7.33 -15.85 -2.33
CA GLU A 125 8.48 -15.95 -1.43
C GLU A 125 8.69 -14.64 -0.64
N TRP A 126 8.68 -13.49 -1.32
CA TRP A 126 8.89 -12.21 -0.66
C TRP A 126 7.70 -11.76 0.18
N ALA A 127 6.46 -12.07 -0.22
CA ALA A 127 5.30 -11.81 0.62
C ALA A 127 5.36 -12.64 1.91
N TRP A 128 5.80 -13.91 1.83
CA TRP A 128 5.98 -14.76 2.99
C TRP A 128 7.12 -14.25 3.89
N GLU A 129 8.29 -13.97 3.30
CA GLU A 129 9.47 -13.44 4.01
C GLU A 129 9.19 -12.13 4.75
N LEU A 130 8.35 -11.24 4.18
CA LEU A 130 7.99 -9.99 4.85
C LEU A 130 7.06 -10.20 6.06
N LEU A 131 6.25 -11.26 6.05
CA LEU A 131 5.20 -11.48 7.04
C LEU A 131 5.61 -12.42 8.19
N THR A 132 6.74 -13.13 8.07
CA THR A 132 7.23 -14.12 9.05
C THR A 132 8.62 -13.79 9.56
#